data_AF-A0A6A6LMI3-F1
#
_entry.id   AF-A0A6A6LMI3-F1
#
_cell.length_a   1.000
_cell.length_b   1.000
_cell.length_c   1.000
_cell.angle_alpha   90.00
_cell.angle_beta   90.00
_cell.angle_gamma   90.00
#
_symmetry.space_group_name_H-M   'P 1'
#
loop_
_entity.id
_entity.type
_entity.pdbx_description
1 polymer ?
#
loop_
_entity_poly.entity_id
_entity_poly.type
_entity_poly.pdbx_seq_one_letter_code
_entity_poly.pdbx_strand_id
1 'polypeptide(L)'
;MHRCDRRDVAEEEEEEFSLAQKKQLVMEAELKQVLNDLDSLKHSLLDPSHHAPIDKDMSAEVVDSNPYSRLMALQRMGIVQNYERIREFSVAIVGIGGVGSVAAEMLTRCGIGRLLLYDYDRVELANMNRLFFRPEQVGMTKTDAAVQTLSDINPDVVCLSYTLNITTVQGFETFMSSLKNKYFRPAKEGSGVDLVLSCVDNYEARMAVNQACNELNQTWMESGFIFLASVDDLSEYILWQVYLKMLFSGHIQLLIPGETACFACAPPLGVVAGLLVQNTLKLLLQFGHVSLYLGYNSLKDYFPTMEMRPNPQCSNAACLERQKEYILAKPARDAAAKTKMEAEALLATEIPLHADNEWNISVVDDSELENTYATGSGPADALPEGLTHELPSADEFQKLPDADTTTATIDDLEELRKQLDALNA
;
A
#
# COMPACT_ATOMS: atom_id res chain seq x y z
N MET A 1 4.64 -50.95 -61.45
CA MET A 1 4.65 -51.63 -60.14
C MET A 1 4.29 -50.58 -59.09
N HIS A 2 3.01 -50.20 -59.00
CA HIS A 2 2.51 -49.19 -58.05
C HIS A 2 1.13 -49.63 -57.57
N ARG A 3 1.09 -50.24 -56.38
CA ARG A 3 -0.08 -50.38 -55.53
C ARG A 3 0.45 -50.35 -54.09
N CYS A 4 0.70 -49.15 -53.58
CA CYS A 4 0.86 -48.89 -52.15
C CYS A 4 -0.35 -48.04 -51.73
N ASP A 5 -0.93 -48.41 -50.60
CA ASP A 5 -1.64 -47.58 -49.62
C ASP A 5 -2.85 -46.78 -50.06
N ARG A 6 -3.98 -47.48 -50.21
CA ARG A 6 -5.31 -46.87 -50.00
C ARG A 6 -6.03 -47.38 -48.76
N ARG A 7 -5.48 -48.38 -48.05
CA ARG A 7 -6.07 -48.89 -46.79
C ARG A 7 -5.50 -48.13 -45.60
N ASP A 8 -4.19 -47.91 -45.59
CA ASP A 8 -3.50 -47.27 -44.48
C ASP A 8 -3.93 -45.80 -44.29
N VAL A 9 -4.20 -45.07 -45.38
CA VAL A 9 -4.75 -43.70 -45.32
C VAL A 9 -6.17 -43.65 -44.75
N ALA A 10 -6.99 -44.68 -45.01
CA ALA A 10 -8.36 -44.72 -44.53
C ALA A 10 -8.42 -45.07 -43.03
N GLU A 11 -7.50 -45.90 -42.53
CA GLU A 11 -7.39 -46.22 -41.10
C GLU A 11 -6.85 -45.02 -40.29
N GLU A 12 -5.88 -44.26 -40.83
CA GLU A 12 -5.39 -43.01 -40.20
C GLU A 12 -6.48 -41.93 -40.13
N GLU A 13 -7.28 -41.73 -41.19
CA GLU A 13 -8.40 -40.78 -41.20
C GLU A 13 -9.50 -41.18 -40.19
N GLU A 14 -9.74 -42.49 -39.98
CA GLU A 14 -10.73 -43.00 -39.04
C GLU A 14 -10.28 -42.83 -37.57
N GLU A 15 -8.98 -43.01 -37.29
CA GLU A 15 -8.39 -42.73 -35.98
C GLU A 15 -8.36 -41.23 -35.65
N GLU A 16 -8.05 -40.37 -36.63
CA GLU A 16 -8.04 -38.92 -36.44
C GLU A 16 -9.45 -38.36 -36.19
N PHE A 17 -10.46 -38.90 -36.89
CA PHE A 17 -11.88 -38.57 -36.67
C PHE A 17 -12.36 -39.03 -35.28
N SER A 18 -11.95 -40.23 -34.84
CA SER A 18 -12.24 -40.77 -33.51
C SER A 18 -11.60 -39.93 -32.39
N LEU A 19 -10.36 -39.46 -32.60
CA LEU A 19 -9.67 -38.58 -31.67
C LEU A 19 -10.34 -37.20 -31.58
N ALA A 20 -10.78 -36.64 -32.71
CA ALA A 20 -11.51 -35.39 -32.75
C ALA A 20 -12.86 -35.47 -32.01
N GLN A 21 -13.61 -36.57 -32.20
CA GLN A 21 -14.86 -36.81 -31.45
C GLN A 21 -14.63 -36.93 -29.94
N LYS A 22 -13.56 -37.62 -29.52
CA LYS A 22 -13.20 -37.69 -28.09
C LYS A 22 -12.85 -36.33 -27.52
N LYS A 23 -12.08 -35.50 -28.24
CA LYS A 23 -11.77 -34.12 -27.82
C LYS A 23 -13.01 -33.25 -27.72
N GLN A 24 -13.95 -33.39 -28.66
CA GLN A 24 -15.21 -32.66 -28.63
C GLN A 24 -16.06 -33.04 -27.41
N LEU A 25 -16.16 -34.34 -27.08
CA LEU A 25 -16.88 -34.81 -25.90
C LEU A 25 -16.28 -34.32 -24.58
N VAL A 26 -14.95 -34.26 -24.48
CA VAL A 26 -14.25 -33.69 -23.31
C VAL A 26 -14.55 -32.20 -23.18
N MET A 27 -14.46 -31.45 -24.28
CA MET A 27 -14.74 -30.01 -24.31
C MET A 27 -16.22 -29.71 -23.98
N GLU A 28 -17.16 -30.53 -24.43
CA GLU A 28 -18.58 -30.41 -24.07
C GLU A 28 -18.85 -30.73 -22.59
N ALA A 29 -18.11 -31.68 -22.01
CA ALA A 29 -18.18 -31.99 -20.59
C ALA A 29 -17.61 -30.84 -19.73
N GLU A 30 -16.47 -30.27 -20.12
CA GLU A 30 -15.87 -29.10 -19.49
C GLU A 30 -16.79 -27.88 -19.58
N LEU A 31 -17.41 -27.64 -20.74
CA LEU A 31 -18.36 -26.54 -20.92
C LEU A 31 -19.61 -26.71 -20.05
N LYS A 32 -20.13 -27.94 -19.91
CA LYS A 32 -21.25 -28.24 -19.00
C LYS A 32 -20.85 -28.04 -17.53
N GLN A 33 -19.63 -28.41 -17.17
CA GLN A 33 -19.13 -28.19 -15.81
C GLN A 33 -19.05 -26.70 -15.50
N VAL A 34 -18.47 -25.91 -16.41
CA VAL A 34 -18.40 -24.44 -16.28
C VAL A 34 -19.78 -23.81 -16.21
N LEU A 35 -20.76 -24.28 -17.00
CA LEU A 35 -22.14 -23.79 -16.93
C LEU A 35 -22.81 -24.12 -15.59
N ASN A 36 -22.60 -25.32 -15.05
CA ASN A 36 -23.12 -25.72 -13.75
C ASN A 36 -22.48 -24.92 -12.61
N ASP A 37 -21.17 -24.68 -12.68
CA ASP A 37 -20.45 -23.83 -11.72
C ASP A 37 -20.94 -22.38 -11.79
N LEU A 38 -21.28 -21.89 -12.99
CA LEU A 38 -21.82 -20.55 -13.22
C LEU A 38 -23.26 -20.40 -12.72
N ASP A 39 -24.10 -21.44 -12.84
CA ASP A 39 -25.44 -21.47 -12.27
C ASP A 39 -25.41 -21.61 -10.74
N SER A 40 -24.45 -22.37 -10.19
CA SER A 40 -24.17 -22.42 -8.76
C SER A 40 -23.75 -21.05 -8.22
N LEU A 41 -22.85 -20.35 -8.93
CA LEU A 41 -22.45 -18.98 -8.60
C LEU A 41 -23.63 -18.00 -8.70
N LYS A 42 -24.48 -18.12 -9.72
CA LYS A 42 -25.70 -17.30 -9.83
C LYS A 42 -26.65 -17.54 -8.66
N HIS A 43 -26.82 -18.78 -8.23
CA HIS A 43 -27.64 -19.09 -7.07
C HIS A 43 -27.04 -18.56 -5.77
N SER A 44 -25.70 -18.55 -5.64
CA SER A 44 -25.00 -17.90 -4.53
C SER A 44 -25.14 -16.36 -4.55
N LEU A 45 -25.09 -15.75 -5.74
CA LEU A 45 -25.30 -14.31 -5.96
C LEU A 45 -26.77 -13.87 -5.79
N LEU A 46 -27.72 -14.81 -5.87
CA LEU A 46 -29.16 -14.58 -5.70
C LEU A 46 -29.65 -14.92 -4.29
N ASP A 47 -28.76 -15.27 -3.35
CA ASP A 47 -29.12 -15.46 -1.95
C ASP A 47 -29.57 -14.11 -1.35
N PRO A 48 -30.82 -13.97 -0.88
CA PRO A 48 -31.33 -12.72 -0.29
C PRO A 48 -30.62 -12.28 1.00
N SER A 49 -29.59 -13.02 1.45
CA SER A 49 -28.66 -12.65 2.51
C SER A 49 -27.60 -11.64 2.07
N HIS A 50 -27.34 -11.47 0.75
CA HIS A 50 -26.50 -10.40 0.23
C HIS A 50 -27.24 -9.06 0.36
N HIS A 51 -26.80 -8.23 1.32
CA HIS A 51 -27.32 -6.89 1.52
C HIS A 51 -27.32 -6.10 0.20
N ALA A 52 -28.43 -5.42 -0.09
CA ALA A 52 -28.53 -4.56 -1.26
C ALA A 52 -27.41 -3.50 -1.22
N PRO A 53 -26.90 -3.05 -2.38
CA PRO A 53 -25.94 -1.95 -2.44
C PRO A 53 -26.45 -0.75 -1.64
N ILE A 54 -25.58 -0.17 -0.81
CA ILE A 54 -25.89 0.97 0.07
C ILE A 54 -26.35 2.17 -0.77
N ASP A 55 -25.64 2.47 -1.86
CA ASP A 55 -25.99 3.59 -2.73
C ASP A 55 -25.44 3.40 -4.15
N LYS A 56 -26.26 3.74 -5.15
CA LYS A 56 -25.89 3.60 -6.58
C LYS A 56 -24.81 4.63 -6.96
N ASP A 57 -24.87 5.82 -6.38
CA ASP A 57 -23.89 6.90 -6.55
C ASP A 57 -23.31 7.29 -5.17
N MET A 58 -22.05 7.71 -5.09
CA MET A 58 -21.42 8.03 -3.80
C MET A 58 -21.78 9.45 -3.36
N SER A 59 -22.88 9.59 -2.60
CA SER A 59 -23.38 10.92 -2.23
C SER A 59 -22.44 11.70 -1.29
N ALA A 60 -22.33 13.02 -1.52
CA ALA A 60 -21.58 13.93 -0.65
C ALA A 60 -22.42 14.49 0.51
N GLU A 61 -23.69 14.08 0.64
CA GLU A 61 -24.59 14.59 1.66
C GLU A 61 -24.09 14.20 3.06
N VAL A 62 -24.08 15.17 3.98
CA VAL A 62 -23.59 14.96 5.35
C VAL A 62 -24.78 14.60 6.23
N VAL A 63 -25.10 13.30 6.23
CA VAL A 63 -26.15 12.68 7.04
C VAL A 63 -25.59 11.43 7.71
N ASP A 64 -26.10 11.09 8.89
CA ASP A 64 -25.63 9.93 9.68
C ASP A 64 -25.83 8.58 8.96
N SER A 65 -26.75 8.52 8.00
CA SER A 65 -27.01 7.33 7.18
C SER A 65 -26.03 7.15 6.02
N ASN A 66 -25.19 8.14 5.71
CA ASN A 66 -24.25 8.08 4.60
C ASN A 66 -22.83 7.69 5.09
N PRO A 67 -22.39 6.45 4.86
CA PRO A 67 -21.05 6.00 5.28
C PRO A 67 -19.92 6.69 4.52
N TYR A 68 -20.18 7.28 3.35
CA TYR A 68 -19.19 7.93 2.49
C TYR A 68 -19.04 9.43 2.72
N SER A 69 -19.89 10.05 3.56
CA SER A 69 -19.93 11.49 3.80
C SER A 69 -18.56 12.10 4.14
N ARG A 70 -17.79 11.44 5.02
CA ARG A 70 -16.44 11.88 5.43
C ARG A 70 -15.39 11.68 4.34
N LEU A 71 -15.55 10.68 3.49
CA LEU A 71 -14.64 10.42 2.38
C LEU A 71 -14.84 11.44 1.27
N MET A 72 -16.10 11.75 0.96
CA MET A 72 -16.48 12.81 0.00
C MET A 72 -16.09 14.21 0.46
N ALA A 73 -15.89 14.43 1.77
CA ALA A 73 -15.34 15.68 2.28
C ALA A 73 -13.92 15.96 1.76
N LEU A 74 -13.11 14.93 1.46
CA LEU A 74 -11.78 15.09 0.84
C LEU A 74 -11.85 15.79 -0.52
N GLN A 75 -12.95 15.60 -1.24
CA GLN A 75 -13.20 16.28 -2.51
C GLN A 75 -13.58 17.75 -2.31
N ARG A 76 -14.37 18.05 -1.28
CA ARG A 76 -14.70 19.44 -0.91
C ARG A 76 -13.49 20.23 -0.42
N MET A 77 -12.57 19.55 0.27
CA MET A 77 -11.32 20.14 0.74
C MET A 77 -10.27 20.32 -0.38
N GLY A 78 -10.57 19.88 -1.62
CA GLY A 78 -9.65 19.98 -2.75
C GLY A 78 -8.47 19.01 -2.70
N ILE A 79 -8.47 18.03 -1.77
CA ILE A 79 -7.39 17.04 -1.66
C ILE A 79 -7.49 16.00 -2.78
N VAL A 80 -8.70 15.52 -3.08
CA VAL A 80 -8.98 14.54 -4.15
C VAL A 80 -10.03 15.10 -5.08
N GLN A 81 -9.70 15.35 -6.35
CA GLN A 81 -10.64 16.00 -7.27
C GLN A 81 -11.91 15.18 -7.54
N ASN A 82 -11.78 13.86 -7.66
CA ASN A 82 -12.90 12.95 -7.92
C ASN A 82 -12.71 11.67 -7.10
N TYR A 83 -13.30 11.65 -5.91
CA TYR A 83 -13.18 10.52 -5.00
C TYR A 83 -14.01 9.32 -5.47
N GLU A 84 -15.17 9.55 -6.11
CA GLU A 84 -16.12 8.51 -6.54
C GLU A 84 -15.49 7.48 -7.49
N ARG A 85 -14.48 7.90 -8.26
CA ARG A 85 -13.67 7.02 -9.12
C ARG A 85 -13.09 5.81 -8.40
N ILE A 86 -12.96 5.84 -7.07
CA ILE A 86 -12.52 4.69 -6.27
C ILE A 86 -13.35 3.43 -6.54
N ARG A 87 -14.66 3.59 -6.79
CA ARG A 87 -15.61 2.50 -7.10
C ARG A 87 -15.36 1.85 -8.45
N GLU A 88 -14.63 2.50 -9.34
CA GLU A 88 -14.33 1.93 -10.63
C GLU A 88 -13.11 1.00 -10.56
N PHE A 89 -12.23 1.14 -9.56
CA PHE A 89 -10.97 0.41 -9.52
C PHE A 89 -11.11 -1.02 -8.97
N SER A 90 -10.23 -1.91 -9.45
CA SER A 90 -10.12 -3.29 -8.98
C SER A 90 -8.73 -3.57 -8.40
N VAL A 91 -8.66 -4.14 -7.21
CA VAL A 91 -7.40 -4.49 -6.54
C VAL A 91 -7.34 -5.99 -6.25
N ALA A 92 -6.23 -6.62 -6.58
CA ALA A 92 -5.94 -8.00 -6.17
C ALA A 92 -5.03 -7.99 -4.95
N ILE A 93 -5.36 -8.77 -3.91
CA ILE A 93 -4.60 -8.87 -2.67
C ILE A 93 -4.15 -10.31 -2.50
N VAL A 94 -2.84 -10.53 -2.48
CA VAL A 94 -2.22 -11.84 -2.30
C VAL A 94 -1.69 -11.96 -0.87
N GLY A 95 -2.24 -12.90 -0.11
CA GLY A 95 -2.01 -13.11 1.31
C GLY A 95 -2.99 -12.32 2.18
N ILE A 96 -4.00 -12.99 2.73
CA ILE A 96 -5.00 -12.43 3.66
C ILE A 96 -4.59 -12.74 5.11
N GLY A 97 -3.34 -12.40 5.43
CA GLY A 97 -2.77 -12.50 6.78
C GLY A 97 -3.03 -11.23 7.60
N GLY A 98 -2.10 -10.86 8.49
CA GLY A 98 -2.25 -9.66 9.34
C GLY A 98 -2.27 -8.34 8.56
N VAL A 99 -1.56 -8.28 7.42
CA VAL A 99 -1.44 -7.07 6.60
C VAL A 99 -2.54 -7.03 5.56
N GLY A 100 -2.68 -8.10 4.78
CA GLY A 100 -3.63 -8.14 3.68
C GLY A 100 -5.08 -8.06 4.14
N SER A 101 -5.42 -8.62 5.30
CA SER A 101 -6.78 -8.51 5.86
C SER A 101 -7.14 -7.07 6.22
N VAL A 102 -6.25 -6.36 6.92
CA VAL A 102 -6.44 -4.93 7.25
C VAL A 102 -6.43 -4.07 5.98
N ALA A 103 -5.55 -4.36 5.02
CA ALA A 103 -5.54 -3.66 3.74
C ALA A 103 -6.86 -3.83 2.99
N ALA A 104 -7.41 -5.06 2.95
CA ALA A 104 -8.69 -5.36 2.35
C ALA A 104 -9.83 -4.63 3.07
N GLU A 105 -9.83 -4.59 4.41
CA GLU A 105 -10.80 -3.85 5.21
C GLU A 105 -10.76 -2.35 4.91
N MET A 106 -9.58 -1.74 4.93
CA MET A 106 -9.44 -0.30 4.67
C MET A 106 -9.90 0.06 3.26
N LEU A 107 -9.52 -0.72 2.23
CA LEU A 107 -9.99 -0.51 0.86
C LEU A 107 -11.51 -0.69 0.72
N THR A 108 -12.07 -1.66 1.44
CA THR A 108 -13.52 -1.91 1.47
C THR A 108 -14.27 -0.72 2.09
N ARG A 109 -13.75 -0.18 3.21
CA ARG A 109 -14.29 1.03 3.86
C ARG A 109 -14.14 2.27 2.99
N CYS A 110 -13.11 2.35 2.14
CA CYS A 110 -12.95 3.41 1.15
C CYS A 110 -13.90 3.27 -0.06
N GLY A 111 -14.63 2.16 -0.19
CA GLY A 111 -15.56 1.93 -1.31
C GLY A 111 -14.87 1.54 -2.62
N ILE A 112 -13.78 0.78 -2.55
CA ILE A 112 -13.15 0.20 -3.74
C ILE A 112 -14.15 -0.62 -4.56
N GLY A 113 -14.07 -0.59 -5.88
CA GLY A 113 -15.03 -1.29 -6.74
C GLY A 113 -15.01 -2.81 -6.58
N ARG A 114 -13.82 -3.41 -6.67
CA ARG A 114 -13.65 -4.87 -6.65
C ARG A 114 -12.36 -5.30 -5.96
N LEU A 115 -12.45 -6.32 -5.11
CA LEU A 115 -11.32 -6.99 -4.47
C LEU A 115 -11.22 -8.46 -4.91
N LEU A 116 -10.03 -8.88 -5.31
CA LEU A 116 -9.70 -10.29 -5.53
C LEU A 116 -8.78 -10.74 -4.40
N LEU A 117 -9.19 -11.71 -3.60
CA LEU A 117 -8.48 -12.15 -2.40
C LEU A 117 -7.88 -13.53 -2.63
N TYR A 118 -6.56 -13.65 -2.50
CA TYR A 118 -5.84 -14.93 -2.65
C TYR A 118 -5.19 -15.32 -1.33
N ASP A 119 -5.54 -16.49 -0.82
CA ASP A 119 -4.87 -17.15 0.30
C ASP A 119 -5.18 -18.65 0.22
N TYR A 120 -4.33 -19.50 0.76
CA TYR A 120 -4.57 -20.95 0.80
C TYR A 120 -4.82 -21.46 2.22
N ASP A 121 -4.55 -20.63 3.23
CA ASP A 121 -4.67 -21.01 4.63
C ASP A 121 -6.11 -20.94 5.13
N ARG A 122 -6.31 -21.55 6.30
CA ARG A 122 -7.49 -21.41 7.12
C ARG A 122 -7.25 -20.47 8.29
N VAL A 123 -8.33 -19.96 8.86
CA VAL A 123 -8.29 -19.16 10.08
C VAL A 123 -7.97 -20.08 11.26
N GLU A 124 -6.93 -19.72 12.01
CA GLU A 124 -6.52 -20.43 13.22
C GLU A 124 -6.64 -19.50 14.44
N LEU A 125 -6.80 -20.09 15.64
CA LEU A 125 -6.80 -19.33 16.90
C LEU A 125 -5.48 -18.58 17.11
N ALA A 126 -4.37 -19.12 16.61
CA ALA A 126 -3.07 -18.45 16.65
C ALA A 126 -3.05 -17.12 15.86
N ASN A 127 -4.03 -16.87 14.99
CA ASN A 127 -4.14 -15.63 14.23
C ASN A 127 -4.90 -14.52 15.00
N MET A 128 -5.51 -14.82 16.15
CA MET A 128 -6.33 -13.87 16.93
C MET A 128 -5.53 -12.77 17.63
N ASN A 129 -4.19 -12.87 17.65
CA ASN A 129 -3.32 -11.77 18.06
C ASN A 129 -3.18 -10.67 17.00
N ARG A 130 -3.79 -10.87 15.82
CA ARG A 130 -3.82 -9.91 14.71
C ARG A 130 -5.25 -9.40 14.53
N LEU A 131 -5.37 -8.24 13.89
CA LEU A 131 -6.67 -7.64 13.59
C LEU A 131 -7.43 -8.47 12.55
N PHE A 132 -8.72 -8.15 12.38
CA PHE A 132 -9.66 -8.64 11.36
C PHE A 132 -10.41 -9.95 11.66
N PHE A 133 -9.73 -11.09 11.84
CA PHE A 133 -10.41 -12.38 12.02
C PHE A 133 -11.00 -12.53 13.42
N ARG A 134 -12.11 -13.25 13.51
CA ARG A 134 -12.83 -13.49 14.78
C ARG A 134 -12.77 -14.97 15.20
N PRO A 135 -12.86 -15.29 16.51
CA PRO A 135 -12.80 -16.68 16.99
C PRO A 135 -13.85 -17.61 16.38
N GLU A 136 -15.02 -17.07 16.02
CA GLU A 136 -16.11 -17.84 15.41
C GLU A 136 -15.81 -18.30 13.98
N GLN A 137 -14.81 -17.68 13.32
CA GLN A 137 -14.42 -17.99 11.94
C GLN A 137 -13.33 -19.06 11.85
N VAL A 138 -12.86 -19.60 12.99
CA VAL A 138 -11.80 -20.61 13.02
C VAL A 138 -12.22 -21.85 12.22
N GLY A 139 -11.32 -22.32 11.36
CA GLY A 139 -11.57 -23.44 10.45
C GLY A 139 -12.12 -23.04 9.08
N MET A 140 -12.65 -21.82 8.90
CA MET A 140 -12.95 -21.28 7.58
C MET A 140 -11.66 -21.00 6.80
N THR A 141 -11.73 -20.96 5.47
CA THR A 141 -10.62 -20.44 4.66
C THR A 141 -10.48 -18.94 4.98
N LYS A 142 -9.24 -18.42 4.96
CA LYS A 142 -9.00 -17.00 5.24
C LYS A 142 -9.72 -16.09 4.23
N THR A 143 -9.77 -16.51 2.97
CA THR A 143 -10.45 -15.80 1.89
C THR A 143 -11.97 -15.76 2.11
N ASP A 144 -12.62 -16.89 2.43
CA ASP A 144 -14.08 -16.90 2.61
C ASP A 144 -14.48 -16.15 3.89
N ALA A 145 -13.73 -16.32 4.99
CA ALA A 145 -13.94 -15.55 6.22
C ALA A 145 -13.79 -14.04 5.98
N ALA A 146 -12.84 -13.64 5.12
CA ALA A 146 -12.68 -12.25 4.73
C ALA A 146 -13.82 -11.75 3.85
N VAL A 147 -14.23 -12.49 2.81
CA VAL A 147 -15.37 -12.11 1.97
C VAL A 147 -16.63 -11.89 2.81
N GLN A 148 -16.89 -12.78 3.77
CA GLN A 148 -18.03 -12.63 4.68
C GLN A 148 -17.96 -11.32 5.47
N THR A 149 -16.86 -11.08 6.20
CA THR A 149 -16.71 -9.86 7.00
C THR A 149 -16.72 -8.59 6.15
N LEU A 150 -16.09 -8.60 4.97
CA LEU A 150 -16.01 -7.42 4.09
C LEU A 150 -17.37 -7.09 3.45
N SER A 151 -18.15 -8.11 3.07
CA SER A 151 -19.49 -7.92 2.54
C SER A 151 -20.44 -7.34 3.59
N ASP A 152 -20.27 -7.73 4.85
CA ASP A 152 -20.99 -7.13 5.99
C ASP A 152 -20.59 -5.66 6.22
N ILE A 153 -19.31 -5.32 5.98
CA ILE A 153 -18.79 -3.95 6.18
C ILE A 153 -19.27 -3.02 5.07
N ASN A 154 -19.20 -3.45 3.81
CA ASN A 154 -19.63 -2.65 2.67
C ASN A 154 -20.13 -3.54 1.51
N PRO A 155 -21.45 -3.71 1.35
CA PRO A 155 -22.03 -4.51 0.27
C PRO A 155 -21.88 -3.88 -1.13
N ASP A 156 -21.42 -2.63 -1.23
CA ASP A 156 -21.11 -2.02 -2.54
C ASP A 156 -19.85 -2.62 -3.18
N VAL A 157 -18.99 -3.27 -2.38
CA VAL A 157 -17.69 -3.78 -2.81
C VAL A 157 -17.80 -5.21 -3.29
N VAL A 158 -17.39 -5.48 -4.54
CA VAL A 158 -17.40 -6.84 -5.08
C VAL A 158 -16.17 -7.60 -4.59
N CYS A 159 -16.35 -8.57 -3.69
CA CYS A 159 -15.27 -9.39 -3.15
C CYS A 159 -15.26 -10.80 -3.78
N LEU A 160 -14.11 -11.23 -4.31
CA LEU A 160 -13.91 -12.57 -4.89
C LEU A 160 -12.89 -13.36 -4.09
N SER A 161 -13.27 -14.56 -3.64
CA SER A 161 -12.43 -15.51 -2.92
C SER A 161 -11.69 -16.44 -3.91
N TYR A 162 -10.37 -16.54 -3.76
CA TYR A 162 -9.54 -17.52 -4.45
C TYR A 162 -8.72 -18.32 -3.42
N THR A 163 -9.29 -19.42 -2.95
CA THR A 163 -8.65 -20.34 -1.99
C THR A 163 -7.62 -21.23 -2.71
N LEU A 164 -6.44 -20.68 -3.01
CA LEU A 164 -5.40 -21.40 -3.76
C LEU A 164 -3.99 -20.93 -3.39
N ASN A 165 -3.02 -21.81 -3.57
CA ASN A 165 -1.61 -21.46 -3.50
C ASN A 165 -1.10 -21.04 -4.89
N ILE A 166 -0.77 -19.77 -5.03
CA ILE A 166 -0.29 -19.17 -6.28
C ILE A 166 1.07 -19.70 -6.76
N THR A 167 1.83 -20.41 -5.93
CA THR A 167 3.13 -20.99 -6.33
C THR A 167 2.99 -22.34 -7.02
N THR A 168 1.82 -22.99 -6.89
CA THR A 168 1.52 -24.22 -7.64
C THR A 168 1.26 -23.91 -9.10
N VAL A 169 1.52 -24.86 -10.01
CA VAL A 169 1.31 -24.66 -11.46
C VAL A 169 -0.13 -24.24 -11.76
N GLN A 170 -1.10 -25.00 -11.26
CA GLN A 170 -2.53 -24.71 -11.45
C GLN A 170 -2.96 -23.40 -10.77
N GLY A 171 -2.44 -23.13 -9.56
CA GLY A 171 -2.73 -21.89 -8.85
C GLY A 171 -2.18 -20.66 -9.57
N PHE A 172 -0.97 -20.75 -10.12
CA PHE A 172 -0.34 -19.70 -10.91
C PHE A 172 -1.10 -19.42 -12.21
N GLU A 173 -1.51 -20.45 -12.94
CA GLU A 173 -2.33 -20.31 -14.14
C GLU A 173 -3.68 -19.66 -13.84
N THR A 174 -4.32 -20.05 -12.73
CA THR A 174 -5.58 -19.46 -12.27
C THR A 174 -5.38 -18.00 -11.90
N PHE A 175 -4.33 -17.68 -11.16
CA PHE A 175 -3.96 -16.31 -10.78
C PHE A 175 -3.69 -15.43 -12.01
N MET A 176 -2.93 -15.92 -12.99
CA MET A 176 -2.69 -15.19 -14.24
C MET A 176 -3.98 -14.95 -15.02
N SER A 177 -4.84 -15.96 -15.09
CA SER A 177 -6.12 -15.89 -15.80
C SER A 177 -7.09 -14.90 -15.14
N SER A 178 -7.17 -14.89 -13.81
CA SER A 178 -8.02 -13.98 -13.06
C SER A 178 -7.53 -12.54 -13.15
N LEU A 179 -6.21 -12.29 -13.14
CA LEU A 179 -5.66 -10.96 -13.38
C LEU A 179 -5.93 -10.45 -14.80
N LYS A 180 -5.90 -11.33 -15.81
CA LYS A 180 -6.26 -10.99 -17.20
C LYS A 180 -7.74 -10.72 -17.40
N ASN A 181 -8.61 -11.18 -16.50
CA ASN A 181 -10.05 -11.07 -16.67
C ASN A 181 -10.53 -9.61 -16.57
N LYS A 182 -10.95 -9.06 -17.71
CA LYS A 182 -11.40 -7.67 -17.88
C LYS A 182 -12.89 -7.46 -17.66
N TYR A 183 -13.65 -8.45 -17.18
CA TYR A 183 -15.11 -8.33 -17.03
C TYR A 183 -15.54 -7.06 -16.27
N PHE A 184 -14.82 -6.69 -15.22
CA PHE A 184 -15.10 -5.49 -14.42
C PHE A 184 -14.60 -4.19 -15.07
N ARG A 185 -13.53 -4.25 -15.87
CA ARG A 185 -12.94 -3.11 -16.58
C ARG A 185 -12.64 -3.45 -18.04
N PRO A 186 -13.66 -3.55 -18.90
CA PRO A 186 -13.47 -3.95 -20.30
C PRO A 186 -12.67 -2.92 -21.11
N ALA A 187 -12.78 -1.64 -20.75
CA ALA A 187 -12.08 -0.54 -21.43
C ALA A 187 -10.58 -0.42 -21.07
N LYS A 188 -10.08 -1.21 -20.10
CA LYS A 188 -8.71 -1.09 -19.63
C LYS A 188 -7.72 -1.83 -20.53
N GLU A 189 -6.64 -1.15 -20.91
CA GLU A 189 -5.50 -1.76 -21.62
C GLU A 189 -4.63 -2.59 -20.65
N GLY A 190 -4.06 -3.70 -21.13
CA GLY A 190 -3.23 -4.59 -20.31
C GLY A 190 -4.03 -5.55 -19.42
N SER A 191 -3.75 -5.55 -18.12
CA SER A 191 -4.39 -6.41 -17.11
C SER A 191 -5.81 -5.94 -16.72
N GLY A 192 -6.64 -6.86 -16.24
CA GLY A 192 -8.00 -6.64 -15.79
C GLY A 192 -8.13 -6.10 -14.35
N VAL A 193 -7.01 -5.96 -13.63
CA VAL A 193 -6.96 -5.29 -12.31
C VAL A 193 -6.14 -4.01 -12.37
N ASP A 194 -6.38 -3.09 -11.44
CA ASP A 194 -5.66 -1.81 -11.32
C ASP A 194 -4.38 -1.91 -10.53
N LEU A 195 -4.40 -2.68 -9.45
CA LEU A 195 -3.22 -2.87 -8.62
C LEU A 195 -3.22 -4.28 -8.05
N VAL A 196 -2.03 -4.86 -7.92
CA VAL A 196 -1.82 -6.06 -7.11
C VAL A 196 -1.10 -5.65 -5.82
N LEU A 197 -1.60 -6.10 -4.67
CA LEU A 197 -0.97 -5.93 -3.37
C LEU A 197 -0.43 -7.29 -2.93
N SER A 198 0.89 -7.38 -2.81
CA SER A 198 1.57 -8.54 -2.25
C SER A 198 1.74 -8.35 -0.75
N CYS A 199 0.99 -9.12 0.03
CA CYS A 199 0.99 -9.13 1.50
C CYS A 199 1.39 -10.51 2.06
N VAL A 200 2.06 -11.32 1.24
CA VAL A 200 2.58 -12.63 1.61
C VAL A 200 3.85 -12.52 2.46
N ASP A 201 4.14 -13.55 3.24
CA ASP A 201 5.28 -13.59 4.16
C ASP A 201 6.49 -14.35 3.60
N ASN A 202 6.31 -15.18 2.58
CA ASN A 202 7.36 -16.05 2.04
C ASN A 202 7.92 -15.53 0.70
N TYR A 203 9.20 -15.82 0.46
CA TYR A 203 9.92 -15.36 -0.74
C TYR A 203 9.38 -15.99 -2.04
N GLU A 204 8.96 -17.26 -1.98
CA GLU A 204 8.47 -18.01 -3.15
C GLU A 204 7.20 -17.36 -3.74
N ALA A 205 6.22 -17.02 -2.90
CA ALA A 205 5.01 -16.33 -3.33
C ALA A 205 5.31 -14.93 -3.86
N ARG A 206 6.27 -14.20 -3.27
CA ARG A 206 6.71 -12.90 -3.81
C ARG A 206 7.33 -13.04 -5.20
N MET A 207 8.12 -14.09 -5.42
CA MET A 207 8.66 -14.41 -6.75
C MET A 207 7.57 -14.74 -7.76
N ALA A 208 6.55 -15.51 -7.36
CA ALA A 208 5.41 -15.82 -8.21
C ALA A 208 4.66 -14.54 -8.61
N VAL A 209 4.33 -13.66 -7.66
CA VAL A 209 3.70 -12.36 -7.95
C VAL A 209 4.57 -11.51 -8.86
N ASN A 210 5.88 -11.42 -8.58
CA ASN A 210 6.82 -10.67 -9.41
C ASN A 210 6.88 -11.19 -10.86
N GLN A 211 6.88 -12.51 -11.05
CA GLN A 211 6.85 -13.13 -12.37
C GLN A 211 5.57 -12.76 -13.11
N ALA A 212 4.42 -13.01 -12.50
CA ALA A 212 3.11 -12.69 -13.07
C ALA A 212 2.99 -11.21 -13.46
N CYS A 213 3.38 -10.30 -12.56
CA CYS A 213 3.27 -8.87 -12.81
C CYS A 213 4.20 -8.37 -13.91
N ASN A 214 5.42 -8.91 -14.02
CA ASN A 214 6.33 -8.57 -15.11
C ASN A 214 5.82 -9.06 -16.47
N GLU A 215 5.23 -10.26 -16.53
CA GLU A 215 4.64 -10.81 -17.76
C GLU A 215 3.41 -10.04 -18.22
N LEU A 216 2.58 -9.58 -17.28
CA LEU A 216 1.33 -8.84 -17.58
C LEU A 216 1.54 -7.33 -17.71
N ASN A 217 2.74 -6.82 -17.49
CA ASN A 217 3.01 -5.39 -17.31
C ASN A 217 2.05 -4.76 -16.26
N GLN A 218 1.83 -5.48 -15.16
CA GLN A 218 0.92 -5.07 -14.08
C GLN A 218 1.70 -4.34 -12.99
N THR A 219 1.26 -3.11 -12.66
CA THR A 219 1.75 -2.38 -11.49
C THR A 219 1.33 -3.08 -10.20
N TRP A 220 2.23 -3.19 -9.24
CA TRP A 220 1.94 -3.85 -7.97
C TRP A 220 2.69 -3.19 -6.82
N MET A 221 2.20 -3.36 -5.60
CA MET A 221 2.90 -2.95 -4.40
C MET A 221 3.22 -4.18 -3.55
N GLU A 222 4.39 -4.16 -2.93
CA GLU A 222 4.83 -5.20 -2.02
C GLU A 222 4.93 -4.66 -0.59
N SER A 223 4.59 -5.55 0.35
CA SER A 223 4.73 -5.36 1.78
C SER A 223 5.17 -6.69 2.41
N GLY A 224 6.22 -6.71 3.24
CA GLY A 224 6.63 -7.93 3.95
C GLY A 224 7.42 -7.70 5.24
N PHE A 225 7.18 -8.45 6.31
CA PHE A 225 7.95 -8.29 7.57
C PHE A 225 9.36 -8.87 7.47
N ILE A 226 10.32 -8.30 8.20
CA ILE A 226 11.67 -8.87 8.32
C ILE A 226 11.81 -9.67 9.61
N PHE A 227 12.38 -10.87 9.50
CA PHE A 227 13.08 -11.54 10.59
C PHE A 227 14.55 -11.08 10.57
N LEU A 228 14.88 -9.97 11.27
CA LEU A 228 16.29 -9.68 11.56
C LEU A 228 16.68 -10.44 12.82
N ALA A 229 16.98 -11.73 12.67
CA ALA A 229 17.82 -12.41 13.64
C ALA A 229 19.27 -12.06 13.28
N SER A 230 19.83 -11.00 13.87
CA SER A 230 21.29 -10.90 13.95
C SER A 230 21.74 -11.99 14.90
N VAL A 231 22.32 -13.06 14.36
CA VAL A 231 22.98 -14.12 15.14
C VAL A 231 24.36 -13.60 15.55
N ASP A 232 24.42 -12.60 16.43
CA ASP A 232 25.70 -12.14 16.97
C ASP A 232 25.76 -12.08 18.50
N ASP A 233 24.70 -12.43 19.24
CA ASP A 233 24.81 -12.58 20.69
C ASP A 233 24.06 -13.80 21.22
N LEU A 234 24.84 -14.85 21.50
CA LEU A 234 24.46 -16.03 22.26
C LEU A 234 24.16 -15.64 23.72
N SER A 235 22.96 -15.16 24.00
CA SER A 235 22.40 -15.28 25.35
C SER A 235 20.89 -15.55 25.29
N GLU A 236 20.44 -16.54 26.05
CA GLU A 236 19.06 -17.02 26.12
C GLU A 236 18.04 -15.95 26.58
N TYR A 237 18.53 -14.78 27.03
CA TYR A 237 17.71 -13.64 27.45
C TYR A 237 17.22 -12.76 26.28
N ILE A 238 17.71 -12.97 25.05
CA ILE A 238 17.44 -12.11 23.88
C ILE A 238 16.32 -12.64 22.97
N LEU A 239 15.70 -13.80 23.26
CA LEU A 239 14.55 -14.24 22.46
C LEU A 239 13.39 -13.22 22.52
N TRP A 240 13.12 -12.61 23.68
CA TRP A 240 12.03 -11.63 23.80
C TRP A 240 12.28 -10.31 23.06
N GLN A 241 13.53 -9.82 23.01
CA GLN A 241 13.86 -8.61 22.24
C GLN A 241 13.80 -8.83 20.72
N VAL A 242 14.13 -10.04 20.26
CA VAL A 242 14.01 -10.42 18.84
C VAL A 242 12.52 -10.54 18.47
N TYR A 243 11.68 -11.14 19.32
CA TYR A 243 10.23 -11.19 19.11
C TYR A 243 9.53 -9.83 19.20
N LEU A 244 10.06 -8.86 19.97
CA LEU A 244 9.54 -7.49 19.98
C LEU A 244 9.98 -6.68 18.74
N LYS A 245 11.23 -6.84 18.29
CA LYS A 245 11.74 -6.20 17.04
C LYS A 245 10.99 -6.67 15.79
N MET A 246 10.42 -7.87 15.80
CA MET A 246 9.63 -8.46 14.71
C MET A 246 8.35 -7.68 14.38
N LEU A 247 7.76 -6.95 15.33
CA LEU A 247 6.40 -6.42 15.16
C LEU A 247 6.33 -5.04 14.48
N PHE A 248 7.44 -4.32 14.34
CA PHE A 248 7.34 -2.86 14.21
C PHE A 248 8.26 -2.20 13.17
N SER A 249 8.98 -2.94 12.32
CA SER A 249 9.75 -2.33 11.22
C SER A 249 9.17 -2.68 9.85
N GLY A 250 9.07 -1.64 9.02
CA GLY A 250 8.12 -1.45 7.95
C GLY A 250 8.70 -1.10 6.58
N HIS A 251 8.07 -1.47 5.47
CA HIS A 251 8.24 -0.86 4.15
C HIS A 251 7.01 -1.05 3.26
N ILE A 252 6.91 -0.19 2.26
CA ILE A 252 6.10 -0.37 1.05
C ILE A 252 6.99 -0.07 -0.13
N GLN A 253 6.98 -0.96 -1.12
CA GLN A 253 7.62 -0.73 -2.40
C GLN A 253 6.55 -0.74 -3.50
N LEU A 254 6.54 0.30 -4.32
CA LEU A 254 5.77 0.34 -5.56
C LEU A 254 6.64 -0.22 -6.69
N LEU A 255 6.11 -1.23 -7.37
CA LEU A 255 6.74 -1.90 -8.48
C LEU A 255 5.94 -1.60 -9.76
N ILE A 256 6.53 -0.77 -10.62
CA ILE A 256 6.05 -0.49 -11.97
C ILE A 256 7.01 -1.20 -12.93
N PRO A 257 6.56 -2.23 -13.66
CA PRO A 257 7.46 -3.01 -14.52
C PRO A 257 8.22 -2.13 -15.52
N GLY A 258 9.55 -2.28 -15.56
CA GLY A 258 10.45 -1.51 -16.42
C GLY A 258 10.87 -0.14 -15.88
N GLU A 259 10.08 0.46 -15.00
CA GLU A 259 10.33 1.80 -14.42
C GLU A 259 11.11 1.71 -13.09
N THR A 260 10.62 0.90 -12.16
CA THR A 260 11.21 0.72 -10.83
C THR A 260 11.88 -0.65 -10.72
N ALA A 261 12.73 -0.84 -9.70
CA ALA A 261 13.28 -2.15 -9.38
C ALA A 261 12.15 -3.17 -9.19
N CYS A 262 12.16 -4.25 -9.96
CA CYS A 262 11.33 -5.42 -9.66
C CYS A 262 11.88 -6.12 -8.41
N PHE A 263 11.10 -7.02 -7.81
CA PHE A 263 11.50 -7.64 -6.54
C PHE A 263 12.77 -8.48 -6.69
N ALA A 264 13.02 -9.08 -7.87
CA ALA A 264 14.27 -9.80 -8.14
C ALA A 264 15.49 -8.85 -8.31
N CYS A 265 15.27 -7.58 -8.66
CA CYS A 265 16.34 -6.58 -8.77
C CYS A 265 16.82 -6.12 -7.38
N ALA A 266 15.87 -5.90 -6.47
CA ALA A 266 16.15 -5.44 -5.11
C ALA A 266 15.00 -5.90 -4.20
N PRO A 267 15.17 -7.01 -3.46
CA PRO A 267 14.17 -7.45 -2.49
C PRO A 267 14.20 -6.50 -1.27
N PRO A 268 13.06 -5.88 -0.92
CA PRO A 268 12.95 -4.97 0.22
C PRO A 268 12.70 -5.68 1.56
N LEU A 269 12.61 -4.92 2.65
CA LEU A 269 12.64 -5.36 4.06
C LEU A 269 11.67 -4.55 5.02
N GLY A 270 10.48 -5.08 5.43
CA GLY A 270 9.47 -4.50 6.39
C GLY A 270 7.98 -4.24 5.94
N VAL A 271 6.96 -4.11 6.84
CA VAL A 271 5.56 -3.52 6.60
C VAL A 271 5.05 -2.35 7.50
N VAL A 272 4.14 -1.47 6.99
CA VAL A 272 2.95 -0.92 7.72
C VAL A 272 1.69 -0.90 6.82
N ALA A 273 0.62 -1.64 7.14
CA ALA A 273 -0.58 -1.80 6.29
C ALA A 273 -1.32 -0.47 5.97
N GLY A 274 -1.42 0.43 6.96
CA GLY A 274 -2.04 1.74 6.74
C GLY A 274 -1.28 2.60 5.74
N LEU A 275 0.06 2.56 5.76
CA LEU A 275 0.90 3.25 4.79
C LEU A 275 0.74 2.62 3.39
N LEU A 276 0.53 1.31 3.29
CA LEU A 276 0.30 0.61 2.01
C LEU A 276 -0.99 1.07 1.36
N VAL A 277 -2.08 1.12 2.13
CA VAL A 277 -3.37 1.59 1.63
C VAL A 277 -3.32 3.08 1.31
N GLN A 278 -2.64 3.90 2.13
CA GLN A 278 -2.46 5.31 1.83
C GLN A 278 -1.70 5.51 0.51
N ASN A 279 -0.65 4.75 0.26
CA ASN A 279 0.09 4.82 -1.01
C ASN A 279 -0.75 4.32 -2.19
N THR A 280 -1.58 3.30 -1.97
CA THR A 280 -2.56 2.79 -2.95
C THR A 280 -3.57 3.88 -3.32
N LEU A 281 -4.14 4.58 -2.34
CA LEU A 281 -5.08 5.68 -2.59
C LEU A 281 -4.41 6.82 -3.36
N LYS A 282 -3.19 7.25 -2.96
CA LYS A 282 -2.43 8.28 -3.69
C LYS A 282 -2.21 7.89 -5.15
N LEU A 283 -1.89 6.62 -5.42
CA LEU A 283 -1.67 6.10 -6.77
C LEU A 283 -2.96 6.07 -7.60
N LEU A 284 -4.04 5.50 -7.06
CA LEU A 284 -5.30 5.31 -7.80
C LEU A 284 -6.06 6.61 -8.00
N LEU A 285 -6.11 7.46 -6.97
CA LEU A 285 -6.84 8.73 -6.98
C LEU A 285 -5.96 9.93 -7.42
N GLN A 286 -4.68 9.69 -7.72
CA GLN A 286 -3.75 10.68 -8.29
C GLN A 286 -3.62 11.96 -7.44
N PHE A 287 -3.44 11.81 -6.13
CA PHE A 287 -3.23 12.92 -5.20
C PHE A 287 -1.96 12.73 -4.36
N GLY A 288 -1.40 13.85 -3.90
CA GLY A 288 -0.16 13.86 -3.10
C GLY A 288 1.04 13.28 -3.84
N HIS A 289 2.07 12.90 -3.09
CA HIS A 289 3.29 12.30 -3.64
C HIS A 289 3.30 10.77 -3.42
N VAL A 290 3.32 9.99 -4.49
CA VAL A 290 3.42 8.51 -4.41
C VAL A 290 4.84 8.12 -4.01
N SER A 291 4.98 7.29 -2.98
CA SER A 291 6.28 6.81 -2.52
C SER A 291 6.67 5.54 -3.29
N LEU A 292 7.84 5.55 -3.93
CA LEU A 292 8.38 4.37 -4.62
C LEU A 292 8.91 3.34 -3.62
N TYR A 293 9.59 3.82 -2.58
CA TYR A 293 9.86 3.07 -1.37
C TYR A 293 9.64 3.98 -0.17
N LEU A 294 8.97 3.45 0.85
CA LEU A 294 8.85 4.06 2.16
C LEU A 294 9.12 3.01 3.20
N GLY A 295 10.18 3.17 3.99
CA GLY A 295 10.45 2.36 5.17
C GLY A 295 9.85 2.97 6.43
N TYR A 296 9.71 2.16 7.47
CA TYR A 296 9.39 2.56 8.83
C TYR A 296 10.30 1.79 9.80
N ASN A 297 10.95 2.49 10.71
CA ASN A 297 11.72 1.88 11.78
C ASN A 297 11.18 2.41 13.10
N SER A 298 10.34 1.61 13.75
CA SER A 298 9.76 1.92 15.07
C SER A 298 10.75 2.14 16.19
N LEU A 299 11.95 1.58 16.13
CA LEU A 299 12.93 1.79 17.21
C LEU A 299 13.42 3.23 17.25
N LYS A 300 13.34 3.94 16.12
CA LYS A 300 13.78 5.33 15.96
C LYS A 300 12.66 6.24 15.45
N ASP A 301 11.45 5.72 15.32
CA ASP A 301 10.34 6.30 14.56
C ASP A 301 10.79 6.99 13.27
N TYR A 302 11.63 6.27 12.51
CA TYR A 302 12.31 6.80 11.33
C TYR A 302 11.66 6.30 10.05
N PHE A 303 11.36 7.20 9.12
CA PHE A 303 10.64 6.91 7.88
C PHE A 303 11.50 7.21 6.63
N PRO A 304 12.45 6.33 6.25
CA PRO A 304 13.29 6.56 5.08
C PRO A 304 12.48 6.41 3.79
N THR A 305 12.59 7.38 2.90
CA THR A 305 12.12 7.28 1.51
C THR A 305 13.29 7.10 0.57
N MET A 306 13.15 6.23 -0.44
CA MET A 306 14.18 6.04 -1.47
C MET A 306 13.55 5.69 -2.83
N GLU A 307 14.35 5.80 -3.88
CA GLU A 307 14.02 5.37 -5.23
C GLU A 307 14.91 4.17 -5.61
N MET A 308 14.30 3.02 -5.90
CA MET A 308 15.01 1.82 -6.35
C MET A 308 14.86 1.67 -7.86
N ARG A 309 15.99 1.60 -8.57
CA ARG A 309 16.01 1.47 -10.04
C ARG A 309 16.18 0.03 -10.52
N PRO A 310 15.63 -0.32 -11.70
CA PRO A 310 15.81 -1.65 -12.28
C PRO A 310 17.28 -2.02 -12.45
N ASN A 311 17.61 -3.28 -12.14
CA ASN A 311 18.92 -3.85 -12.45
C ASN A 311 18.97 -4.21 -13.96
N PRO A 312 19.90 -3.65 -14.75
CA PRO A 312 20.07 -3.98 -16.17
C PRO A 312 20.46 -5.44 -16.44
N GLN A 313 20.88 -6.18 -15.41
CA GLN A 313 21.25 -7.59 -15.45
C GLN A 313 20.30 -8.46 -14.60
N CYS A 314 19.03 -8.06 -14.48
CA CYS A 314 18.02 -8.82 -13.76
C CYS A 314 17.93 -10.26 -14.28
N SER A 315 17.79 -11.23 -13.37
CA SER A 315 17.56 -12.64 -13.71
C SER A 315 16.20 -12.89 -14.36
N ASN A 316 15.23 -11.99 -14.17
CA ASN A 316 13.91 -12.09 -14.78
C ASN A 316 13.92 -11.52 -16.20
N ALA A 317 13.74 -12.39 -17.19
CA ALA A 317 13.74 -12.02 -18.61
C ALA A 317 12.62 -11.03 -18.96
N ALA A 318 11.40 -11.21 -18.44
CA ALA A 318 10.30 -10.28 -18.65
C ALA A 318 10.62 -8.89 -18.09
N CYS A 319 11.30 -8.80 -16.94
CA CYS A 319 11.77 -7.51 -16.41
C CYS A 319 12.74 -6.82 -17.37
N LEU A 320 13.69 -7.54 -17.99
CA LEU A 320 14.61 -6.97 -18.97
C LEU A 320 13.88 -6.47 -20.23
N GLU A 321 12.84 -7.17 -20.67
CA GLU A 321 11.99 -6.72 -21.77
C GLU A 321 11.23 -5.43 -21.42
N ARG A 322 10.61 -5.37 -20.24
CA ARG A 322 9.92 -4.16 -19.77
C ARG A 322 10.87 -2.96 -19.64
N GLN A 323 12.11 -3.18 -19.21
CA GLN A 323 13.13 -2.13 -19.16
C GLN A 323 13.42 -1.57 -20.56
N LYS A 324 13.52 -2.42 -21.59
CA LYS A 324 13.72 -1.98 -22.98
C LYS A 324 12.52 -1.16 -23.47
N GLU A 325 11.30 -1.65 -23.22
CA GLU A 325 10.06 -0.93 -23.55
C GLU A 325 10.02 0.46 -22.88
N TYR A 326 10.34 0.52 -21.58
CA TYR A 326 10.38 1.75 -20.80
C TYR A 326 11.43 2.76 -21.33
N ILE A 327 12.60 2.28 -21.73
CA ILE A 327 13.66 3.12 -22.32
C ILE A 327 13.22 3.65 -23.68
N LEU A 328 12.59 2.83 -24.51
CA LEU A 328 12.08 3.25 -25.83
C LEU A 328 10.97 4.30 -25.70
N ALA A 329 10.14 4.20 -24.67
CA ALA A 329 9.07 5.17 -24.39
C ALA A 329 9.56 6.49 -23.77
N LYS A 330 10.82 6.58 -23.35
CA LYS A 330 11.39 7.73 -22.64
C LYS A 330 11.16 9.07 -23.34
N PRO A 331 11.40 9.24 -24.66
CA PRO A 331 11.23 10.54 -25.32
C PRO A 331 9.79 11.06 -25.26
N ALA A 332 8.81 10.17 -25.45
CA ALA A 332 7.40 10.53 -25.39
C ALA A 332 6.96 10.89 -23.95
N ARG A 333 7.45 10.13 -22.95
CA ARG A 333 7.16 10.41 -21.54
C ARG A 333 7.79 11.73 -21.07
N ASP A 334 9.05 11.97 -21.40
CA ASP A 334 9.76 13.19 -21.00
C ASP A 334 9.10 14.43 -21.63
N ALA A 335 8.61 14.32 -22.87
CA ALA A 335 7.80 15.37 -23.51
C ALA A 335 6.46 15.60 -22.77
N ALA A 336 5.73 14.54 -22.43
CA ALA A 336 4.47 14.65 -21.70
C ALA A 336 4.64 15.23 -20.29
N ALA A 337 5.69 14.83 -19.57
CA ALA A 337 6.02 15.36 -18.25
C ALA A 337 6.35 16.86 -18.32
N LYS A 338 7.13 17.29 -19.32
CA LYS A 338 7.42 18.70 -19.55
C LYS A 338 6.16 19.50 -19.82
N THR A 339 5.27 19.03 -20.70
CA THR A 339 3.99 19.70 -20.97
C THR A 339 3.11 19.80 -19.72
N LYS A 340 3.09 18.75 -18.88
CA LYS A 340 2.35 18.77 -17.61
C LYS A 340 2.95 19.79 -16.62
N MET A 341 4.27 19.82 -16.46
CA MET A 341 4.94 20.80 -15.61
C MET A 341 4.71 22.24 -16.09
N GLU A 342 4.74 22.48 -17.41
CA GLU A 342 4.43 23.79 -18.00
C GLU A 342 2.97 24.19 -17.73
N ALA A 343 2.02 23.26 -17.81
CA ALA A 343 0.61 23.51 -17.50
C ALA A 343 0.39 23.79 -16.01
N GLU A 344 1.05 23.05 -15.10
CA GLU A 344 0.97 23.27 -13.65
C GLU A 344 1.63 24.59 -13.24
N ALA A 345 2.75 24.97 -13.86
CA ALA A 345 3.40 26.25 -13.64
C ALA A 345 2.53 27.45 -14.06
N LEU A 346 1.71 27.29 -15.11
CA LEU A 346 0.73 28.30 -15.53
C LEU A 346 -0.45 28.43 -14.54
N LEU A 347 -0.73 27.40 -13.74
CA LEU A 347 -1.78 27.42 -12.71
C LEU A 347 -1.27 27.92 -11.34
N ALA A 348 0.03 27.82 -11.05
CA ALA A 348 0.62 28.09 -9.73
C ALA A 348 0.96 29.58 -9.46
N THR A 349 0.20 30.52 -10.02
CA THR A 349 0.40 31.98 -9.81
C THR A 349 -0.54 32.58 -8.78
N GLU A 350 -0.99 31.81 -7.79
CA GLU A 350 -1.72 32.35 -6.65
C GLU A 350 -0.75 32.59 -5.49
N ILE A 351 -0.36 33.86 -5.32
CA ILE A 351 0.27 34.33 -4.09
C ILE A 351 -0.75 34.10 -2.96
N PRO A 352 -0.35 33.57 -1.79
CA PRO A 352 -1.27 33.40 -0.67
C PRO A 352 -1.94 34.74 -0.33
N LEU A 353 -3.23 34.86 -0.64
CA LEU A 353 -4.02 36.04 -0.31
C LEU A 353 -4.42 35.94 1.15
N HIS A 354 -3.83 36.78 2.00
CA HIS A 354 -4.28 36.93 3.37
C HIS A 354 -5.63 37.65 3.37
N ALA A 355 -6.69 36.95 3.77
CA ALA A 355 -8.04 37.53 3.87
C ALA A 355 -8.05 38.76 4.79
N ASP A 356 -7.27 38.69 5.88
CA ASP A 356 -7.08 39.77 6.84
C ASP A 356 -5.58 39.98 7.07
N ASN A 357 -5.12 41.22 6.93
CA ASN A 357 -3.75 41.64 7.27
C ASN A 357 -3.76 43.02 7.95
N GLU A 358 -4.56 43.14 9.01
CA GLU A 358 -4.74 44.39 9.76
C GLU A 358 -3.41 44.94 10.34
N TRP A 359 -2.44 44.05 10.54
CA TRP A 359 -1.14 44.37 11.14
C TRP A 359 -0.05 44.66 10.09
N ASN A 360 -0.41 44.75 8.80
CA ASN A 360 0.52 44.97 7.68
C ASN A 360 1.76 44.05 7.72
N ILE A 361 1.55 42.79 8.10
CA ILE A 361 2.60 41.78 8.13
C ILE A 361 3.04 41.51 6.69
N SER A 362 4.33 41.66 6.41
CA SER A 362 4.93 41.40 5.11
C SER A 362 5.86 40.20 5.18
N VAL A 363 5.80 39.33 4.16
CA VAL A 363 6.80 38.27 3.97
C VAL A 363 7.99 38.90 3.26
N VAL A 364 9.15 38.87 3.90
CA VAL A 364 10.42 39.32 3.33
C VAL A 364 11.16 38.08 2.82
N ASP A 365 11.73 38.17 1.63
CA ASP A 365 12.54 37.08 1.06
C ASP A 365 13.86 36.99 1.85
N ASP A 366 14.36 35.78 2.11
CA ASP A 366 15.63 35.55 2.81
C ASP A 366 16.81 36.26 2.12
N SER A 367 16.70 36.55 0.82
CA SER A 367 17.67 37.31 0.04
C SER A 367 17.62 38.84 0.24
N GLU A 368 16.53 39.39 0.79
CA GLU A 368 16.39 40.82 1.10
C GLU A 368 16.92 41.18 2.50
N LEU A 369 17.04 40.19 3.39
CA LEU A 369 17.60 40.36 4.74
C LEU A 369 19.08 40.80 4.72
N GLU A 370 19.85 40.41 3.70
CA GLU A 370 21.26 40.84 3.55
C GLU A 370 21.40 42.32 3.18
N ASN A 371 20.40 42.93 2.53
CA ASN A 371 20.45 44.34 2.13
C ASN A 371 19.98 45.29 3.25
N THR A 372 19.16 44.84 4.18
CA THR A 372 18.70 45.67 5.30
C THR A 372 19.78 45.96 6.35
N TYR A 373 20.81 45.11 6.46
CA TYR A 373 21.95 45.36 7.36
C TYR A 373 23.07 46.21 6.74
N ALA A 374 23.04 46.45 5.42
CA ALA A 374 24.13 47.12 4.71
C ALA A 374 23.87 48.60 4.39
N THR A 375 22.61 49.08 4.44
CA THR A 375 22.27 50.47 4.08
C THR A 375 21.23 51.06 5.03
N GLY A 376 21.65 51.38 6.26
CA GLY A 376 20.74 51.95 7.26
C GLY A 376 21.41 52.64 8.44
N SER A 377 22.45 53.44 8.22
CA SER A 377 22.92 54.40 9.22
C SER A 377 21.94 55.59 9.31
N GLY A 378 20.86 55.44 10.08
CA GLY A 378 19.86 56.47 10.40
C GLY A 378 18.90 55.97 11.51
N PRO A 379 18.40 56.83 12.42
CA PRO A 379 17.88 56.39 13.71
C PRO A 379 16.49 55.76 13.56
N ALA A 380 16.43 54.43 13.68
CA ALA A 380 15.20 53.66 13.64
C ALA A 380 14.85 53.06 15.02
N ASP A 381 14.99 53.87 16.08
CA ASP A 381 14.57 53.52 17.46
C ASP A 381 13.60 54.56 18.01
N ALA A 382 12.52 54.85 17.27
CA ALA A 382 11.41 55.64 17.79
C ALA A 382 10.09 54.89 17.56
N LEU A 383 9.69 54.12 18.56
CA LEU A 383 8.32 53.61 18.67
C LEU A 383 7.34 54.81 18.82
N PRO A 384 6.07 54.68 18.36
CA PRO A 384 5.06 55.71 18.54
C PRO A 384 4.90 56.12 20.01
N GLU A 385 4.62 57.40 20.30
CA GLU A 385 4.38 57.90 21.66
C GLU A 385 3.28 57.08 22.35
N GLY A 386 3.67 56.31 23.38
CA GLY A 386 2.79 55.45 24.17
C GLY A 386 3.19 53.98 24.24
N LEU A 387 4.18 53.52 23.46
CA LEU A 387 4.71 52.15 23.54
C LEU A 387 6.16 52.15 24.02
N THR A 388 6.37 51.66 25.24
CA THR A 388 7.69 51.41 25.84
C THR A 388 8.01 49.92 25.80
N HIS A 389 9.19 49.56 25.28
CA HIS A 389 9.71 48.20 25.32
C HIS A 389 10.48 48.02 26.65
N GLU A 390 9.83 47.48 27.68
CA GLU A 390 10.56 46.93 28.82
C GLU A 390 10.86 45.45 28.54
N LEU A 391 12.01 45.21 27.92
CA LEU A 391 12.67 43.91 28.07
C LEU A 391 13.57 44.03 29.31
N PRO A 392 13.42 43.15 30.32
CA PRO A 392 14.36 43.12 31.43
C PRO A 392 15.76 42.81 30.87
N SER A 393 16.77 43.54 31.35
CA SER A 393 18.15 43.29 30.92
C SER A 393 18.56 41.87 31.32
N ALA A 394 19.34 41.21 30.47
CA ALA A 394 19.80 39.84 30.69
C ALA A 394 20.62 39.65 31.99
N ASP A 395 20.99 40.73 32.67
CA ASP A 395 21.72 40.72 33.95
C ASP A 395 20.81 40.55 35.18
N GLU A 396 19.48 40.62 35.06
CA GLU A 396 18.57 40.41 36.20
C GLU A 396 18.27 38.92 36.50
N PHE A 397 18.63 37.99 35.61
CA PHE A 397 18.42 36.55 35.82
C PHE A 397 19.51 35.85 36.67
N GLN A 398 20.49 36.58 37.20
CA GLN A 398 21.54 36.02 38.08
C GLN A 398 21.33 36.25 39.58
N LYS A 399 20.11 36.54 40.05
CA LYS A 399 19.77 36.46 41.47
C LYS A 399 18.74 35.39 41.75
N LEU A 400 19.23 34.20 42.12
CA LEU A 400 18.44 33.21 42.84
C LEU A 400 17.98 33.81 44.19
N PRO A 401 16.77 33.48 44.69
CA PRO A 401 16.34 33.89 46.02
C PRO A 401 17.20 33.21 47.09
N ASP A 402 17.47 33.94 48.17
CA ASP A 402 18.23 33.48 49.34
C ASP A 402 17.74 32.10 49.81
N ALA A 403 18.61 31.09 49.66
CA ALA A 403 18.46 29.82 50.35
C ALA A 403 19.02 29.99 51.76
N ASP A 404 18.16 29.78 52.74
CA ASP A 404 18.50 29.67 54.16
C ASP A 404 19.77 28.83 54.35
N THR A 405 20.70 29.40 55.11
CA THR A 405 21.89 28.72 55.63
C THR A 405 21.48 27.51 56.48
N THR A 406 21.61 26.31 55.92
CA THR A 406 21.85 25.09 56.70
C THR A 406 23.06 24.37 56.12
N THR A 407 24.17 24.45 56.86
CA THR A 407 25.38 23.65 56.66
C THR A 407 25.05 22.17 56.76
N ALA A 408 24.95 21.48 55.62
CA ALA A 408 24.93 20.02 55.58
C ALA A 408 26.35 19.50 55.88
N THR A 409 26.48 18.78 56.99
CA THR A 409 27.73 18.17 57.45
C THR A 409 28.03 16.89 56.67
N ILE A 410 29.30 16.52 56.62
CA ILE A 410 29.89 15.38 55.89
C ILE A 410 29.19 14.02 56.14
N ASP A 411 28.43 13.87 57.24
CA ASP A 411 27.68 12.66 57.56
C ASP A 411 26.56 12.32 56.55
N ASP A 412 25.95 13.31 55.88
CA ASP A 412 24.80 13.08 54.99
C ASP A 412 25.17 12.32 53.69
N LEU A 413 26.41 12.45 53.24
CA LEU A 413 26.90 11.77 52.03
C LEU A 413 27.20 10.29 52.27
N GLU A 414 27.59 9.92 53.49
CA GLU A 414 27.91 8.54 53.86
C GLU A 414 26.64 7.71 54.09
N GLU A 415 25.59 8.35 54.62
CA GLU A 415 24.24 7.79 54.77
C GLU A 415 23.61 7.47 53.39
N LEU A 416 23.71 8.40 52.44
CA LEU A 416 23.24 8.23 51.06
C LEU A 416 23.97 7.10 50.33
N ARG A 417 25.27 6.94 50.56
CA ARG A 417 26.06 5.87 49.96
C ARG A 417 25.68 4.48 50.50
N LYS A 418 25.41 4.37 51.80
CA LYS A 418 24.90 3.12 52.40
C LYS A 418 23.52 2.73 51.89
N GLN A 419 22.63 3.71 51.66
CA GLN A 419 21.30 3.45 51.10
C GLN A 419 21.38 2.96 49.64
N LEU A 420 22.32 3.49 48.86
CA LEU A 420 22.55 3.07 47.48
C LEU A 420 23.14 1.65 47.39
N ASP A 421 24.05 1.30 48.30
CA ASP A 421 24.66 -0.04 48.36
C ASP A 421 23.65 -1.10 48.87
N ALA A 422 22.70 -0.73 49.73
CA ALA A 422 21.64 -1.62 50.21
C ALA A 422 20.54 -1.90 49.17
N LEU A 423 20.40 -1.03 48.15
CA LEU A 423 19.48 -1.21 47.02
C LEU A 423 20.09 -2.07 45.90
N ASN A 424 21.41 -2.23 45.89
CA ASN A 424 22.16 -2.97 44.87
C ASN A 424 22.64 -4.36 45.34
N ALA A 425 22.24 -4.79 46.55
CA ALA A 425 22.44 -6.14 47.09
C ALA A 425 21.09 -6.88 47.16
#